data_AF-A0A8C7RZF4-F1
#
_entry.id   AF-A0A8C7RZF4-F1
#
_cell.length_a   1.000
_cell.length_b   1.000
_cell.length_c   1.000
_cell.angle_alpha   90.00
_cell.angle_beta   90.00
_cell.angle_gamma   90.00
#
_symmetry.space_group_name_H-M   'P 1'
#
loop_
_entity.id
_entity.type
_entity.pdbx_description
1 polymer ?
#
loop_
_entity_poly.entity_id
_entity_poly.type
_entity_poly.pdbx_seq_one_letter_code
_entity_poly.pdbx_strand_id
1 'polypeptide(L)'
;MVQEAEQYKAANDVQRDKVASKNGLESYTFNMKSTVEDEKLKGKLSNEDKQKIMDKCNEVISWLDKNQSAEKEEFEHHQKELEKVCNPIITKLYQGAGGMPGGMPGGMPGAGGATPGGGGSSEPTIEEVD
;
A
#
# COMPACT_ATOMS: atom_id res chain seq x y z
N MET A 1 -21.35 20.39 25.50
CA MET A 1 -19.91 20.70 25.37
C MET A 1 -19.04 19.45 25.20
N VAL A 2 -18.87 18.55 26.20
CA VAL A 2 -18.01 17.34 26.03
C VAL A 2 -18.55 16.36 24.98
N GLN A 3 -19.84 16.05 25.02
CA GLN A 3 -20.48 15.15 24.04
C GLN A 3 -20.45 15.71 22.61
N GLU A 4 -20.59 17.02 22.45
CA GLU A 4 -20.50 17.68 21.13
C GLU A 4 -19.06 17.57 20.59
N ALA A 5 -18.05 17.79 21.44
CA ALA A 5 -16.64 17.65 21.06
C ALA A 5 -16.29 16.22 20.63
N GLU A 6 -16.83 15.21 21.32
CA GLU A 6 -16.65 13.79 20.94
C GLU A 6 -17.32 13.46 19.61
N GLN A 7 -18.52 13.98 19.35
CA GLN A 7 -19.22 13.81 18.07
C GLN A 7 -18.46 14.47 16.91
N TYR A 8 -17.96 15.69 17.10
CA TYR A 8 -17.15 16.36 16.09
C TYR A 8 -15.86 15.59 15.79
N LYS A 9 -15.20 15.05 16.82
CA LYS A 9 -14.00 14.23 16.64
C LYS A 9 -14.30 12.97 15.83
N ALA A 10 -15.34 12.22 16.20
CA ALA A 10 -15.72 11.00 15.49
C ALA A 10 -16.09 11.27 14.02
N ALA A 11 -16.85 12.34 13.74
CA ALA A 11 -17.17 12.74 12.38
C ALA A 11 -15.92 13.15 11.57
N ASN A 12 -14.96 13.83 12.21
CA ASN A 12 -13.71 14.20 11.57
C ASN A 12 -12.86 12.97 11.21
N ASP A 13 -12.77 12.01 12.13
CA ASP A 13 -12.04 10.76 11.94
C ASP A 13 -12.65 9.93 10.78
N VAL A 14 -13.98 9.81 10.73
CA VAL A 14 -14.67 9.12 9.62
C VAL A 14 -14.37 9.78 8.27
N GLN A 15 -14.45 11.11 8.20
CA GLN A 15 -14.17 11.82 6.96
C GLN A 15 -12.70 11.73 6.55
N ARG A 16 -11.78 11.79 7.51
CA ARG A 16 -10.35 11.59 7.27
C ARG A 16 -10.06 10.21 6.70
N ASP A 17 -10.63 9.17 7.32
CA ASP A 17 -10.44 7.79 6.88
C ASP A 17 -10.98 7.56 5.47
N LYS A 18 -12.16 8.09 5.18
CA LYS A 18 -12.76 8.05 3.84
C LYS A 18 -11.87 8.70 2.78
N VAL A 19 -11.33 9.90 3.08
CA VAL A 19 -10.38 10.58 2.18
C VAL A 19 -9.10 9.77 2.01
N ALA A 20 -8.58 9.17 3.09
CA ALA A 20 -7.40 8.33 3.02
C ALA A 20 -7.61 7.09 2.14
N SER A 21 -8.74 6.38 2.29
CA SER A 21 -9.07 5.21 1.45
C SER A 21 -9.23 5.58 -0.02
N LYS A 22 -9.89 6.71 -0.33
CA LYS A 22 -9.99 7.23 -1.70
C LYS A 22 -8.61 7.52 -2.30
N ASN A 23 -7.78 8.29 -1.58
CA ASN A 23 -6.45 8.66 -2.05
C ASN A 23 -5.55 7.42 -2.21
N GLY A 24 -5.72 6.42 -1.34
CA GLY A 24 -5.04 5.12 -1.44
C GLY A 24 -5.40 4.38 -2.72
N LEU A 25 -6.70 4.25 -3.01
CA LEU A 25 -7.18 3.63 -4.24
C LEU A 25 -6.69 4.37 -5.49
N GLU A 26 -6.80 5.69 -5.50
CA GLU A 26 -6.35 6.53 -6.61
C GLU A 26 -4.85 6.37 -6.87
N SER A 27 -4.05 6.48 -5.81
CA SER A 27 -2.59 6.32 -5.88
C SER A 27 -2.20 4.93 -6.39
N TYR A 28 -2.81 3.87 -5.86
CA TYR A 28 -2.53 2.50 -6.29
C TYR A 28 -2.87 2.30 -7.76
N THR A 29 -4.02 2.82 -8.21
CA THR A 29 -4.48 2.73 -9.59
C THR A 29 -3.51 3.41 -10.57
N PHE A 30 -3.07 4.64 -10.27
CA PHE A 30 -2.12 5.35 -11.12
C PHE A 30 -0.71 4.73 -11.10
N ASN A 31 -0.25 4.28 -9.94
CA ASN A 31 1.03 3.58 -9.83
C ASN A 31 1.03 2.29 -10.67
N MET A 32 -0.08 1.55 -10.63
CA MET A 32 -0.23 0.33 -11.41
C MET A 32 -0.21 0.60 -12.92
N LYS A 33 -0.98 1.59 -13.37
CA LYS A 33 -1.04 2.03 -14.76
C LYS A 33 0.35 2.42 -15.27
N SER A 34 1.06 3.24 -14.49
CA SER A 34 2.43 3.65 -14.79
C SER A 34 3.40 2.45 -14.86
N THR A 35 3.25 1.48 -13.96
CA THR A 35 4.10 0.27 -13.92
C THR A 35 3.94 -0.57 -15.19
N VAL A 36 2.70 -0.82 -15.65
CA VAL A 36 2.48 -1.64 -16.86
C VAL A 36 2.75 -0.88 -18.16
N GLU A 37 2.80 0.45 -18.10
CA GLU A 37 3.22 1.32 -19.20
C GLU A 37 4.74 1.54 -19.23
N ASP A 38 5.49 1.20 -18.18
CA ASP A 38 6.93 1.37 -18.11
C ASP A 38 7.64 0.61 -19.25
N GLU A 39 8.36 1.37 -20.06
CA GLU A 39 9.21 0.89 -21.15
C GLU A 39 10.22 -0.18 -20.68
N LYS A 40 10.71 -0.08 -19.44
CA LYS A 40 11.65 -1.05 -18.84
C LYS A 40 11.02 -2.41 -18.56
N LEU A 41 9.70 -2.46 -18.51
CA LEU A 41 8.91 -3.67 -18.27
C LEU A 41 8.29 -4.21 -19.57
N LYS A 42 8.53 -3.55 -20.72
CA LYS A 42 8.13 -4.08 -22.03
C LYS A 42 8.77 -5.45 -22.27
N GLY A 43 7.95 -6.38 -22.74
CA GLY A 43 8.34 -7.77 -22.99
C GLY A 43 8.43 -8.65 -21.74
N LYS A 44 8.34 -8.10 -20.53
CA LYS A 44 8.26 -8.89 -19.27
C LYS A 44 6.83 -9.25 -18.87
N LEU A 45 5.86 -8.47 -19.36
CA LEU A 45 4.43 -8.73 -19.23
C LEU A 45 3.85 -9.15 -20.58
N SER A 46 2.92 -10.10 -20.55
CA SER A 46 2.13 -10.41 -21.75
C SER A 46 1.23 -9.22 -22.11
N ASN A 47 0.92 -9.06 -23.39
CA ASN A 47 -0.01 -8.02 -23.84
C ASN A 47 -1.40 -8.20 -23.20
N GLU A 48 -1.81 -9.46 -22.97
CA GLU A 48 -3.07 -9.78 -22.32
C GLU A 48 -3.09 -9.32 -20.85
N ASP A 49 -2.05 -9.61 -20.08
CA ASP A 49 -1.94 -9.19 -18.67
C ASP A 49 -1.86 -7.67 -18.56
N LYS A 50 -1.09 -7.02 -19.46
CA LYS A 50 -1.05 -5.56 -19.55
C LYS A 50 -2.43 -4.98 -19.81
N GLN A 51 -3.16 -5.51 -20.78
CA GLN A 51 -4.50 -5.02 -21.11
C GLN A 51 -5.48 -5.21 -19.95
N LYS A 52 -5.46 -6.38 -19.28
CA LYS A 52 -6.30 -6.65 -18.10
C LYS A 52 -6.10 -5.63 -16.99
N ILE A 53 -4.84 -5.29 -16.67
CA ILE A 53 -4.54 -4.27 -15.66
C ILE A 53 -5.02 -2.90 -16.13
N MET A 54 -4.70 -2.52 -17.37
CA MET A 54 -5.10 -1.22 -17.92
C MET A 54 -6.62 -1.03 -17.90
N ASP A 55 -7.37 -2.04 -18.32
CA ASP A 55 -8.84 -2.01 -18.33
C ASP A 55 -9.38 -1.88 -16.91
N LYS A 56 -8.88 -2.67 -15.96
CA LYS A 56 -9.33 -2.59 -14.56
C LYS A 56 -8.98 -1.24 -13.92
N CYS A 57 -7.79 -0.71 -14.19
CA CYS A 57 -7.41 0.63 -13.73
C CYS A 57 -8.33 1.72 -14.32
N ASN A 58 -8.64 1.66 -15.62
CA ASN A 58 -9.54 2.63 -16.25
C ASN A 58 -10.98 2.52 -15.72
N GLU A 59 -11.46 1.30 -15.43
CA GLU A 59 -12.75 1.07 -14.76
C GLU A 59 -12.78 1.75 -13.38
N VAL A 60 -11.73 1.53 -12.56
CA VAL A 60 -11.61 2.12 -11.23
C VAL A 60 -11.50 3.65 -11.30
N ILE A 61 -10.73 4.21 -12.24
CA ILE A 61 -10.66 5.67 -12.46
C ILE A 61 -12.04 6.22 -12.80
N SER A 62 -12.75 5.62 -13.76
CA SER A 62 -14.09 6.08 -14.13
C SER A 62 -15.08 5.98 -12.97
N TRP A 63 -14.94 4.95 -12.13
CA TRP A 63 -15.75 4.82 -10.92
C TRP A 63 -15.38 5.90 -9.89
N LEU A 64 -14.10 6.14 -9.62
CA LEU A 64 -13.64 7.20 -8.72
C LEU A 64 -14.17 8.57 -9.15
N ASP A 65 -14.09 8.92 -10.42
CA ASP A 65 -14.57 10.20 -10.98
C ASP A 65 -16.07 10.42 -10.73
N LYS A 66 -16.87 9.36 -10.80
CA LYS A 66 -18.32 9.40 -10.57
C LYS A 66 -18.71 9.32 -9.10
N ASN A 67 -17.85 8.74 -8.27
CA ASN A 67 -18.16 8.37 -6.88
C ASN A 67 -17.19 9.05 -5.89
N GLN A 68 -16.91 10.34 -6.10
CA GLN A 68 -15.97 11.13 -5.31
C GLN A 68 -16.31 11.22 -3.81
N SER A 69 -17.57 10.95 -3.46
CA SER A 69 -18.13 10.99 -2.10
C SER A 69 -18.62 9.63 -1.59
N ALA A 70 -18.19 8.51 -2.21
CA ALA A 70 -18.51 7.16 -1.74
C ALA A 70 -18.05 6.91 -0.30
N GLU A 71 -18.54 5.83 0.29
CA GLU A 71 -18.14 5.42 1.64
C GLU A 71 -16.78 4.70 1.65
N LYS A 72 -16.14 4.68 2.82
CA LYS A 72 -14.82 4.08 3.02
C LYS A 72 -14.77 2.64 2.50
N GLU A 73 -15.80 1.86 2.81
CA GLU A 73 -15.94 0.46 2.48
C GLU A 73 -16.02 0.24 0.96
N GLU A 74 -16.61 1.16 0.22
CA GLU A 74 -16.70 1.10 -1.23
C GLU A 74 -15.33 1.32 -1.89
N PHE A 75 -14.57 2.31 -1.39
CA PHE A 75 -13.19 2.52 -1.83
C PHE A 75 -12.32 1.29 -1.54
N GLU A 76 -12.41 0.72 -0.34
CA GLU A 76 -11.68 -0.50 0.03
C GLU A 76 -12.09 -1.72 -0.80
N HIS A 77 -13.38 -1.84 -1.15
CA HIS A 77 -13.86 -2.90 -2.01
C HIS A 77 -13.25 -2.80 -3.42
N HIS A 78 -13.28 -1.61 -4.02
CA HIS A 78 -12.68 -1.38 -5.34
C HIS A 78 -11.16 -1.58 -5.31
N GLN A 79 -10.49 -1.23 -4.22
CA GLN A 79 -9.07 -1.52 -4.04
C GLN A 79 -8.79 -3.02 -4.06
N LYS A 80 -9.55 -3.82 -3.30
CA LYS A 80 -9.40 -5.28 -3.28
C LYS A 80 -9.66 -5.91 -4.65
N GLU A 81 -10.65 -5.42 -5.39
CA GLU A 81 -10.95 -5.90 -6.75
C GLU A 81 -9.81 -5.60 -7.72
N LEU A 82 -9.18 -4.43 -7.62
CA LEU A 82 -8.01 -4.08 -8.42
C LEU A 82 -6.81 -4.95 -8.03
N GLU A 83 -6.52 -5.09 -6.73
CA GLU A 83 -5.44 -5.92 -6.21
C GLU A 83 -5.55 -7.39 -6.63
N LYS A 84 -6.76 -7.96 -6.67
CA LYS A 84 -6.99 -9.34 -7.15
C LYS A 84 -6.53 -9.55 -8.59
N VAL A 85 -6.62 -8.53 -9.44
CA VAL A 85 -6.14 -8.56 -10.83
C VAL A 85 -4.63 -8.30 -10.89
N CYS A 86 -4.17 -7.30 -10.15
CA CYS A 86 -2.79 -6.81 -10.24
C CYS A 86 -1.77 -7.73 -9.54
N ASN A 87 -2.08 -8.24 -8.35
CA ASN A 87 -1.17 -9.07 -7.55
C ASN A 87 -0.61 -10.28 -8.31
N PRO A 88 -1.42 -11.17 -8.93
CA PRO A 88 -0.88 -12.33 -9.63
C PRO A 88 0.01 -11.96 -10.82
N ILE A 89 -0.25 -10.84 -11.47
CA ILE A 89 0.52 -10.36 -12.63
C ILE A 89 1.85 -9.76 -12.17
N ILE A 90 1.82 -8.95 -11.10
CA ILE A 90 3.03 -8.38 -10.51
C ILE A 90 3.94 -9.47 -9.93
N THR A 91 3.38 -10.47 -9.25
CA THR A 91 4.16 -11.61 -8.76
C THR A 91 4.89 -12.31 -9.92
N LYS A 92 4.20 -12.57 -11.03
CA LYS A 92 4.81 -13.14 -12.23
C LYS A 92 5.90 -12.23 -12.82
N LEU A 93 5.67 -10.91 -12.85
CA LEU A 93 6.64 -9.93 -13.34
C LEU A 93 7.95 -9.97 -12.56
N TYR A 94 7.87 -9.98 -11.23
CA TYR A 94 9.06 -10.07 -10.36
C TYR A 94 9.75 -11.43 -10.45
N GLN A 95 9.00 -12.52 -10.63
CA GLN A 95 9.56 -13.86 -10.82
C GLN A 95 10.26 -14.02 -12.19
N GLY A 96 9.68 -13.45 -13.25
CA GLY A 96 10.19 -13.56 -14.63
C GLY A 96 11.38 -12.65 -14.94
N ALA A 97 11.67 -11.65 -14.12
CA ALA A 97 12.78 -10.74 -14.33
C ALA A 97 14.19 -11.34 -14.07
N GLY A 98 14.30 -12.59 -13.61
CA GLY A 98 15.58 -13.28 -13.43
C GLY A 98 16.34 -12.81 -12.18
N GLY A 99 16.40 -13.66 -11.16
CA GLY A 99 16.80 -13.29 -9.80
C GLY A 99 18.30 -13.22 -9.49
N MET A 100 18.55 -13.02 -8.19
CA MET A 100 19.75 -13.39 -7.43
C MET A 100 19.41 -13.30 -5.92
N PRO A 101 20.07 -14.05 -5.00
CA PRO A 101 20.31 -15.49 -4.91
C PRO A 101 19.57 -16.08 -3.69
N GLY A 102 19.71 -17.39 -3.47
CA GLY A 102 19.07 -18.12 -2.37
C GLY A 102 19.20 -17.49 -0.97
N GLY A 103 18.09 -16.95 -0.47
CA GLY A 103 17.75 -16.94 0.95
C GLY A 103 16.64 -17.96 1.18
N MET A 104 17.05 -19.14 1.66
CA MET A 104 16.27 -20.33 2.00
C MET A 104 14.80 -20.10 2.46
N PRO A 105 13.87 -20.99 2.05
CA PRO A 105 12.52 -21.12 2.59
C PRO A 105 12.52 -21.84 3.95
N GLY A 106 11.70 -21.39 4.89
CA GLY A 106 11.42 -22.17 6.10
C GLY A 106 11.23 -21.29 7.32
N GLY A 107 9.98 -21.13 7.74
CA GLY A 107 9.70 -20.72 9.10
C GLY A 107 10.18 -21.79 10.09
N MET A 108 10.67 -21.34 11.24
CA MET A 108 10.37 -21.92 12.55
C MET A 108 10.68 -20.85 13.63
N PRO A 109 9.91 -20.79 14.75
CA PRO A 109 9.71 -19.64 15.60
C PRO A 109 10.79 -19.49 16.69
N GLY A 110 10.75 -18.34 17.36
CA GLY A 110 11.83 -17.82 18.17
C GLY A 110 12.34 -18.67 19.33
N ALA A 111 13.57 -18.35 19.74
CA ALA A 111 14.03 -18.32 21.12
C ALA A 111 15.48 -17.81 21.13
N GLY A 112 15.76 -16.82 21.98
CA GLY A 112 17.06 -16.73 22.66
C GLY A 112 18.18 -15.95 21.98
N GLY A 113 18.47 -14.78 22.56
CA GLY A 113 19.79 -14.57 23.17
C GLY A 113 20.86 -13.80 22.38
N ALA A 114 21.19 -12.63 22.94
CA ALA A 114 22.51 -11.98 22.95
C ALA A 114 23.02 -11.29 21.67
N THR A 115 22.84 -9.97 21.63
CA THR A 115 23.73 -9.03 20.92
C THR A 115 24.96 -8.71 21.79
N PRO A 116 26.21 -8.87 21.32
CA PRO A 116 27.37 -8.27 21.96
C PRO A 116 27.61 -6.90 21.33
N GLY A 117 27.21 -5.83 22.03
CA GLY A 117 27.44 -4.45 21.60
C GLY A 117 28.30 -3.71 22.63
N GLY A 118 29.61 -3.74 22.42
CA GLY A 118 30.54 -2.85 23.11
C GLY A 118 30.67 -1.52 22.36
N GLY A 119 31.01 -0.45 23.11
CA GLY A 119 31.45 0.83 22.56
C GLY A 119 30.62 2.00 23.05
N GLY A 120 31.19 2.76 23.99
CA GLY A 120 30.53 3.88 24.62
C GLY A 120 30.49 5.15 23.77
N SER A 121 29.76 6.14 24.26
CA SER A 121 30.19 7.52 24.50
C SER A 121 28.94 8.35 24.73
N SER A 122 28.81 8.85 25.97
CA SER A 122 28.46 10.23 26.35
C SER A 122 27.22 10.92 25.76
N GLU A 123 26.55 11.68 26.65
CA GLU A 123 25.77 12.92 26.45
C GLU A 123 24.24 12.84 26.70
N PRO A 124 23.60 13.90 27.25
CA PRO A 124 23.35 14.01 28.70
C PRO A 124 21.86 14.17 29.03
N THR A 125 21.50 13.91 30.28
CA THR A 125 20.16 14.13 30.83
C THR A 125 19.89 15.63 31.04
N ILE A 126 18.89 16.17 30.33
CA ILE A 126 18.22 17.42 30.71
C ILE A 126 17.30 17.07 31.88
N GLU A 127 17.73 17.43 33.09
CA GLU A 127 16.88 17.50 34.28
C GLU A 127 15.99 18.74 34.22
N GLU A 128 14.88 18.60 34.93
CA GLU A 128 13.71 19.45 34.95
C GLU A 128 14.01 20.89 35.35
N VAL A 129 13.28 21.81 34.71
CA VAL A 129 13.15 23.21 35.10
C VAL A 129 12.39 23.28 36.43
N ASP A 130 13.09 23.73 37.47
CA ASP A 130 12.60 24.68 38.49
C ASP A 130 13.79 25.51 39.01
#